data_AF-A0A2G8HY08-F1
#
_entry.id   AF-A0A2G8HY08-F1
#
_cell.length_a   1.000
_cell.length_b   1.000
_cell.length_c   1.000
_cell.angle_alpha   90.00
_cell.angle_beta   90.00
_cell.angle_gamma   90.00
#
_symmetry.space_group_name_H-M   'P 1'
#
loop_
_entity.id
_entity.type
_entity.pdbx_description
1 polymer ?
#
loop_
_entity_poly.entity_id
_entity_poly.type
_entity_poly.pdbx_seq_one_letter_code
_entity_poly.pdbx_strand_id
1 'polypeptide(L)'
;MKLNKDFPKEFFVEIETDDFREGRISVNQIEDGFMAEIDIVQIETRKIWKHVKSIFGRESAHDALEDASYYLGKFLRGESVS
;
A
#
# COMPACT_ATOMS: atom_id res chain seq x y z
N MET A 1 -21.03 -7.48 -9.99
CA MET A 1 -19.58 -7.30 -9.75
C MET A 1 -19.04 -8.60 -9.17
N LYS A 2 -18.29 -9.40 -9.93
CA LYS A 2 -17.62 -10.59 -9.38
C LYS A 2 -16.44 -10.09 -8.56
N LEU A 3 -16.42 -10.34 -7.26
CA LEU A 3 -15.17 -10.23 -6.48
C LEU A 3 -14.17 -11.19 -7.11
N ASN A 4 -13.15 -10.64 -7.76
CA ASN A 4 -12.02 -11.43 -8.20
C ASN A 4 -11.31 -11.91 -6.93
N LYS A 5 -11.23 -13.23 -6.70
CA LYS A 5 -10.67 -13.80 -5.45
C LYS A 5 -9.20 -13.45 -5.25
N ASP A 6 -8.56 -12.91 -6.27
CA ASP A 6 -7.17 -12.47 -6.23
C ASP A 6 -6.98 -11.13 -5.51
N PHE A 7 -8.03 -10.36 -5.19
CA PHE A 7 -7.91 -9.03 -4.56
C PHE A 7 -8.85 -8.86 -3.34
N PRO A 8 -8.47 -8.06 -2.33
CA PRO A 8 -7.21 -7.31 -2.23
C PRO A 8 -5.97 -8.21 -2.07
N LYS A 9 -4.83 -7.75 -2.58
CA LYS A 9 -3.51 -8.31 -2.23
C LYS A 9 -2.80 -7.37 -1.29
N GLU A 10 -2.43 -7.89 -0.12
CA GLU A 10 -1.68 -7.12 0.87
C GLU A 10 -0.20 -7.51 0.83
N PHE A 11 0.66 -6.50 0.88
CA PHE A 11 2.10 -6.61 0.98
C PHE A 11 2.54 -5.83 2.21
N PHE A 12 3.37 -6.45 3.04
CA PHE A 12 3.92 -5.82 4.25
C PHE A 12 5.41 -5.59 4.07
N VAL A 13 5.89 -4.43 4.51
CA VAL A 13 7.27 -3.97 4.37
C VAL A 13 7.79 -3.62 5.76
N GLU A 14 8.77 -4.38 6.22
CA GLU A 14 9.44 -4.14 7.49
C GLU A 14 10.07 -2.74 7.52
N ILE A 15 9.95 -2.07 8.67
CA ILE A 15 10.62 -0.79 8.94
C ILE A 15 11.71 -1.09 9.95
N GLU A 16 12.97 -1.19 9.50
CA GLU A 16 14.11 -1.66 10.32
C GLU A 16 14.31 -0.88 11.62
N THR A 17 13.85 0.38 11.69
CA THR A 17 13.99 1.24 12.86
C THR A 17 12.77 1.24 13.79
N ASP A 18 11.76 0.40 13.54
CA ASP A 18 10.44 0.48 14.20
C ASP A 18 9.82 -0.91 14.42
N ASP A 19 10.09 -1.50 15.59
CA ASP A 19 9.64 -2.87 15.93
C ASP A 19 8.12 -3.04 16.09
N PHE A 20 7.35 -1.95 16.09
CA PHE A 20 5.91 -1.99 16.37
C PHE A 20 5.06 -1.76 15.11
N ARG A 21 5.67 -1.23 14.05
CA ARG A 21 4.95 -0.76 12.87
C ARG A 21 5.64 -1.24 11.60
N GLU A 22 4.84 -1.49 10.59
CA GLU A 22 5.33 -1.86 9.26
C GLU A 22 4.55 -1.10 8.19
N GLY A 23 5.15 -0.96 7.02
CA GLY A 23 4.46 -0.49 5.84
C GLY A 23 3.49 -1.55 5.34
N ARG A 24 2.32 -1.11 4.88
CA ARG A 24 1.32 -1.94 4.20
C ARG A 24 1.02 -1.32 2.84
N ILE A 25 1.02 -2.16 1.81
CA ILE A 25 0.48 -1.84 0.49
C ILE A 25 -0.69 -2.80 0.25
N SER A 26 -1.89 -2.25 0.01
CA SER A 26 -3.07 -3.02 -0.38
C SER A 26 -3.44 -2.72 -1.83
N VAL A 27 -3.22 -3.68 -2.72
CA VAL A 27 -3.62 -3.55 -4.13
C VAL A 27 -5.04 -4.09 -4.29
N ASN A 28 -5.91 -3.28 -4.88
CA ASN A 28 -7.32 -3.56 -5.11
C ASN A 28 -7.62 -3.48 -6.61
N GLN A 29 -8.50 -4.38 -7.08
CA GLN A 29 -9.11 -4.23 -8.40
C GLN A 29 -10.38 -3.38 -8.26
N ILE A 30 -10.46 -2.29 -9.03
CA ILE A 30 -11.61 -1.38 -9.10
C ILE A 30 -12.21 -1.43 -10.52
N GLU A 31 -13.33 -0.73 -10.75
CA GLU A 31 -13.99 -0.73 -12.07
C GLU A 31 -13.04 -0.22 -13.18
N ASP A 32 -12.29 0.84 -12.89
CA ASP A 32 -11.38 1.52 -13.84
C ASP A 32 -9.90 1.12 -13.64
N GLY A 33 -9.64 -0.19 -13.43
CA GLY A 33 -8.29 -0.73 -13.33
C GLY A 33 -7.90 -1.10 -11.91
N PHE A 34 -6.71 -0.69 -11.47
CA PHE A 34 -6.16 -1.02 -10.16
C PHE A 34 -5.88 0.21 -9.31
N MET A 35 -6.05 0.03 -8.01
CA MET A 35 -5.72 1.01 -7.00
C MET A 35 -4.80 0.36 -5.95
N ALA A 36 -3.89 1.14 -5.40
CA ALA A 36 -3.08 0.75 -4.26
C ALA A 36 -3.26 1.75 -3.10
N GLU A 37 -3.51 1.21 -1.91
CA GLU A 37 -3.50 1.97 -0.65
C GLU A 37 -2.16 1.74 0.04
N ILE A 38 -1.53 2.82 0.51
CA ILE A 38 -0.27 2.79 1.26
C ILE A 38 -0.54 3.28 2.68
N ASP A 39 -0.20 2.45 3.66
CA ASP A 39 -0.38 2.75 5.07
C ASP A 39 0.84 2.34 5.90
N ILE A 40 0.95 2.92 7.09
CA ILE A 40 1.75 2.38 8.19
C ILE A 40 0.76 1.76 9.16
N VAL A 41 0.97 0.50 9.51
CA VAL A 41 0.08 -0.28 10.38
C VAL A 41 0.83 -0.79 11.61
N GLN A 42 0.10 -1.02 12.70
CA GLN A 42 0.63 -1.74 13.85
C GLN A 42 0.73 -3.24 13.52
N ILE A 43 1.86 -3.88 13.81
CA ILE A 43 2.12 -5.29 13.43
C ILE A 43 1.12 -6.24 14.10
N GLU A 44 0.84 -6.05 15.39
CA GLU A 44 -0.02 -6.93 16.19
C GLU A 44 -1.50 -6.82 15.84
N THR A 45 -1.99 -5.59 15.64
CA THR A 45 -3.43 -5.32 15.51
C THR A 45 -3.87 -5.08 14.07
N ARG A 46 -2.91 -4.83 13.17
CA ARG A 46 -3.13 -4.33 11.80
C ARG A 46 -3.89 -3.01 11.72
N LYS A 47 -4.03 -2.32 12.86
CA LYS A 47 -4.66 -1.00 12.92
C LYS A 47 -3.80 -0.02 12.13
N ILE A 48 -4.43 0.73 11.23
CA ILE A 48 -3.78 1.82 10.50
C ILE A 48 -3.34 2.88 11.52
N TRP A 49 -2.03 3.08 11.59
CA TRP A 49 -1.40 4.14 12.35
C TRP A 49 -1.39 5.45 11.56
N LYS A 50 -1.05 5.35 10.27
CA LYS A 50 -0.99 6.49 9.36
C LYS A 50 -1.28 6.05 7.94
N HIS A 51 -2.19 6.77 7.29
CA HIS A 51 -2.36 6.67 5.85
C HIS A 51 -1.27 7.51 5.16
N VAL A 52 -0.63 6.94 4.12
CA VAL A 52 0.47 7.58 3.39
C VAL A 52 -0.04 8.17 2.08
N LYS A 53 -0.64 7.34 1.21
CA LYS A 53 -1.16 7.76 -0.11
C LYS A 53 -2.08 6.68 -0.69
N SER A 54 -3.04 7.10 -1.50
CA SER A 54 -3.82 6.24 -2.39
C SER A 54 -3.44 6.51 -3.85
N ILE A 55 -3.23 5.45 -4.63
CA ILE A 55 -2.92 5.51 -6.06
C ILE A 55 -4.06 4.87 -6.82
N PHE A 56 -4.55 5.53 -7.87
CA PHE A 56 -5.70 5.07 -8.67
C PHE A 56 -5.36 4.95 -10.15
N GLY A 57 -6.21 4.23 -10.87
CA GLY A 57 -6.24 4.19 -12.34
C GLY A 57 -5.02 3.54 -12.97
N ARG A 58 -4.43 2.54 -12.31
CA ARG A 58 -3.28 1.79 -12.84
C ARG A 58 -3.77 0.68 -13.78
N GLU A 59 -3.06 0.47 -14.87
CA GLU A 59 -3.44 -0.52 -15.89
C GLU A 59 -3.35 -1.95 -15.37
N SER A 60 -2.35 -2.23 -14.53
CA SER A 60 -2.18 -3.53 -13.89
C SER A 60 -1.95 -3.45 -12.38
N ALA A 61 -2.17 -4.58 -11.71
CA ALA A 61 -1.84 -4.75 -10.30
C ALA A 61 -0.33 -4.61 -10.03
N HIS A 62 0.51 -4.92 -11.03
CA HIS A 62 1.97 -4.76 -10.93
C HIS A 62 2.34 -3.28 -10.92
N ASP A 63 1.79 -2.48 -11.84
CA ASP A 63 2.06 -1.03 -11.88
C ASP A 63 1.58 -0.34 -10.60
N ALA A 64 0.42 -0.76 -10.07
CA ALA A 64 -0.08 -0.27 -8.79
C ALA A 64 0.84 -0.60 -7.62
N LEU A 65 1.40 -1.80 -7.59
CA LEU A 65 2.37 -2.21 -6.57
C LEU A 65 3.68 -1.45 -6.71
N GLU A 66 4.21 -1.30 -7.92
CA GLU A 66 5.47 -0.60 -8.18
C GLU A 66 5.40 0.87 -7.75
N ASP A 67 4.35 1.58 -8.17
CA ASP A 67 4.11 2.96 -7.75
C ASP A 67 3.97 3.04 -6.21
N ALA A 68 3.22 2.11 -5.60
CA ALA A 68 3.03 2.08 -4.16
C ALA A 68 4.32 1.83 -3.39
N SER A 69 5.16 0.89 -3.85
CA SER A 69 6.48 0.63 -3.28
C SER A 69 7.38 1.85 -3.38
N TYR A 70 7.36 2.56 -4.52
CA TYR A 70 8.11 3.80 -4.70
C TYR A 70 7.69 4.89 -3.71
N TYR A 71 6.39 5.17 -3.57
CA TYR A 71 5.89 6.21 -2.66
C TYR A 71 6.05 5.84 -1.19
N LEU A 72 5.89 4.56 -0.81
CA LEU A 72 6.20 4.10 0.54
C LEU A 72 7.69 4.33 0.85
N GLY A 73 8.59 3.97 -0.07
CA GLY A 73 10.02 4.23 0.09
C GLY A 73 10.34 5.72 0.26
N LYS A 74 9.71 6.59 -0.52
CA LYS A 74 9.84 8.06 -0.36
C LYS A 74 9.40 8.51 1.03
N PHE A 75 8.23 8.06 1.46
CA PHE A 75 7.68 8.38 2.77
C PHE A 75 8.63 7.95 3.90
N LEU A 76 9.16 6.73 3.84
CA LEU A 76 10.08 6.19 4.84
C LEU A 76 11.42 6.94 4.89
N ARG A 77 11.85 7.55 3.79
CA ARG A 77 13.03 8.45 3.74
C ARG A 77 12.74 9.89 4.19
N GLY A 78 11.49 10.18 4.58
CA GLY A 78 11.06 11.53 4.99
C GLY A 78 10.83 12.50 3.82
N GLU A 79 10.72 11.99 2.59
CA GLU A 79 10.41 12.81 1.41
C GLU A 79 8.91 13.11 1.31
N SER A 80 8.56 14.18 0.59
CA SER A 80 7.15 14.50 0.30
C SER A 80 6.54 13.47 -0.66
N VAL A 81 5.32 13.04 -0.34
CA VAL A 81 4.50 12.13 -1.15
C VAL A 81 3.19 12.78 -1.63
N SER A 82 3.10 14.11 -1.58
CA SER A 82 2.01 14.91 -2.14
C SER A 82 1.74 14.56 -3.60
#